data_AF-A0A0R3TZV7-F1
#
_entry.id   AF-A0A0R3TZV7-F1
#
_cell.length_a   1.000
_cell.length_b   1.000
_cell.length_c   1.000
_cell.angle_alpha   90.00
_cell.angle_beta   90.00
_cell.angle_gamma   90.00
#
_symmetry.space_group_name_H-M   'P 1'
#
loop_
_entity.id
_entity.type
_entity.pdbx_description
1 polymer ?
#
loop_
_entity_poly.entity_id
_entity_poly.type
_entity_poly.pdbx_seq_one_letter_code
_entity_poly.pdbx_strand_id
1 'polypeptide(L)'
;MSSETFVSTRSFLISQILELVKAIGVVIALSFISSSFSTFIIRERKSGFLAMQLLAGQKRVIYWAMSYVWDCISLLVPIAIIIVVFIIFNETAYIGKEHIGGFIVLMVVYSLVITPLMYCLTFAFNVPSVAFVSLLAINILIATITSIIIYMLELISFSDSSVETVVNVLEKIFLIFPQFAFSRGFYVLAKGHIIREFGLGEIMDGNNIWDWNALTEKIVAMLIEAILFYAILILISCTSEAAVCDKCLKKRWKRMEVKMKQKSTDGDQFEGVSEDVLEEIERVENVSGLKSSPYEYVL
;
A
#
# COMPACT_ATOMS: atom_id res chain seq x y z
N MET A 1 31.49 41.24 -13.81
CA MET A 1 31.93 39.97 -13.20
C MET A 1 31.05 39.52 -12.03
N SER A 2 30.56 40.41 -11.14
CA SER A 2 29.62 40.02 -10.06
C SER A 2 28.16 39.81 -10.53
N SER A 3 27.73 40.47 -11.61
CA SER A 3 26.39 40.30 -12.18
C SER A 3 26.20 38.97 -12.91
N GLU A 4 27.18 38.53 -13.69
CA GLU A 4 27.14 37.28 -14.45
C GLU A 4 27.23 36.04 -13.54
N THR A 5 28.08 36.06 -12.51
CA THR A 5 28.14 34.99 -11.51
C THR A 5 26.84 34.89 -10.72
N PHE A 6 26.25 36.03 -10.33
CA PHE A 6 24.97 36.06 -9.64
C PHE A 6 23.79 35.57 -10.50
N VAL A 7 23.77 35.92 -11.79
CA VAL A 7 22.77 35.40 -12.74
C VAL A 7 22.95 33.88 -12.94
N SER A 8 24.20 33.41 -13.05
CA SER A 8 24.49 31.98 -13.16
C SER A 8 24.06 31.18 -11.92
N THR A 9 24.33 31.68 -10.71
CA THR A 9 23.90 31.04 -9.46
C THR A 9 22.38 31.01 -9.33
N ARG A 10 21.69 32.09 -9.71
CA ARG A 10 20.22 32.12 -9.70
C ARG A 10 19.63 31.12 -10.67
N SER A 11 20.13 31.04 -11.89
CA SER A 11 19.67 30.07 -12.88
C SER A 11 19.89 28.64 -12.40
N PHE A 12 21.05 28.35 -11.79
CA PHE A 12 21.33 27.04 -11.21
C PHE A 12 20.32 26.65 -10.12
N LEU A 13 20.05 27.56 -9.17
CA LEU A 13 19.07 27.32 -8.11
C LEU A 13 17.65 27.13 -8.66
N ILE A 14 17.27 27.90 -9.68
CA ILE A 14 15.97 27.75 -10.34
C ILE A 14 15.85 26.37 -10.98
N SER A 15 16.87 25.91 -11.72
CA SER A 15 16.85 24.57 -12.32
C SER A 15 16.71 23.47 -11.26
N GLN A 16 17.46 23.55 -10.15
CA GLN A 16 17.33 22.58 -9.04
C GLN A 16 15.94 22.55 -8.42
N ILE A 17 15.33 23.73 -8.20
CA ILE A 17 13.96 23.83 -7.67
C ILE A 17 12.96 23.25 -8.66
N LEU A 18 13.10 23.51 -9.96
CA LEU A 18 12.22 22.95 -10.99
C LEU A 18 12.25 21.42 -11.00
N GLU A 19 13.43 20.80 -10.85
CA GLU A 19 13.54 19.35 -10.78
C GLU A 19 12.92 18.77 -9.50
N LEU A 20 13.07 19.46 -8.37
CA LEU A 20 12.40 19.09 -7.12
C LEU A 20 10.87 19.20 -7.25
N VAL A 21 10.36 20.22 -7.94
CA VAL A 21 8.92 20.38 -8.21
C VAL A 21 8.41 19.26 -9.13
N LYS A 22 9.17 18.87 -10.17
CA LYS A 22 8.83 17.72 -11.02
C LYS A 22 8.75 16.43 -10.20
N ALA A 23 9.75 16.17 -9.36
CA ALA A 23 9.79 15.00 -8.49
C ALA A 23 8.58 14.92 -7.55
N ILE A 24 8.29 16.01 -6.83
CA ILE A 24 7.14 16.10 -5.92
C ILE A 24 5.82 15.96 -6.69
N GLY A 25 5.70 16.57 -7.88
CA GLY A 25 4.51 16.47 -8.73
C GLY A 25 4.21 15.02 -9.12
N VAL A 26 5.23 14.25 -9.48
CA VAL A 26 5.11 12.82 -9.76
C VAL A 26 4.68 12.04 -8.51
N VAL A 27 5.28 12.32 -7.35
CA VAL A 27 4.87 11.66 -6.09
C VAL A 27 3.42 11.95 -5.74
N ILE A 28 2.94 13.18 -5.95
CA ILE A 28 1.53 13.55 -5.72
C ILE A 28 0.61 12.72 -6.63
N ALA A 29 0.94 12.64 -7.92
CA ALA A 29 0.16 11.87 -8.88
C ALA A 29 0.09 10.38 -8.50
N LEU A 30 1.23 9.77 -8.17
CA LEU A 30 1.29 8.36 -7.77
C LEU A 30 0.65 8.10 -6.40
N SER A 31 0.72 9.06 -5.47
CA SER A 31 0.05 8.99 -4.16
C SER A 31 -1.47 9.01 -4.29
N PHE A 32 -2.00 9.79 -5.25
CA PHE A 32 -3.43 9.80 -5.56
C PHE A 32 -3.90 8.42 -6.05
N ILE A 33 -3.15 7.81 -6.95
CA ILE A 33 -3.47 6.51 -7.53
C ILE A 33 -3.41 5.40 -6.46
N SER A 34 -2.32 5.34 -5.68
CA SER A 34 -2.14 4.31 -4.65
C SER A 34 -3.16 4.43 -3.50
N SER A 35 -3.57 5.65 -3.15
CA SER A 35 -4.65 5.88 -2.18
C SER A 35 -6.01 5.40 -2.70
N SER A 36 -6.24 5.49 -4.01
CA SER A 36 -7.46 4.95 -4.63
C SER A 36 -7.55 3.43 -4.45
N PHE A 37 -6.49 2.68 -4.77
CA PHE A 37 -6.45 1.22 -4.58
C PHE A 37 -6.70 0.79 -3.12
N SER A 38 -6.13 1.54 -2.17
CA SER A 38 -6.34 1.32 -0.73
C SER A 38 -7.81 1.41 -0.32
N THR A 39 -8.57 2.28 -0.97
CA THR A 39 -10.01 2.48 -0.70
C THR A 39 -10.81 1.24 -1.08
N PHE A 40 -10.45 0.57 -2.18
CA PHE A 40 -11.10 -0.67 -2.61
C PHE A 40 -10.90 -1.80 -1.60
N ILE A 41 -9.69 -1.95 -1.06
CA ILE A 41 -9.37 -2.97 -0.05
C ILE A 41 -10.16 -2.74 1.25
N ILE A 42 -10.29 -1.48 1.69
CA ILE A 42 -11.09 -1.16 2.87
C ILE A 42 -12.55 -1.53 2.64
N ARG A 43 -13.09 -1.22 1.45
CA ARG A 43 -14.46 -1.60 1.07
C ARG A 43 -14.64 -3.12 1.08
N GLU A 44 -13.70 -3.86 0.49
CA GLU A 44 -13.74 -5.34 0.42
C GLU A 44 -13.73 -5.98 1.81
N ARG A 45 -12.90 -5.47 2.73
CA ARG A 45 -12.88 -5.92 4.13
C ARG A 45 -14.20 -5.61 4.85
N LYS A 46 -14.83 -4.46 4.58
CA LYS A 46 -16.13 -4.10 5.17
C LYS A 46 -17.29 -4.95 4.65
N SER A 47 -17.25 -5.33 3.38
CA SER A 47 -18.19 -6.26 2.78
C SER A 47 -18.00 -7.71 3.27
N GLY A 48 -16.89 -8.01 3.95
CA GLY A 48 -16.59 -9.36 4.45
C GLY A 48 -16.20 -10.34 3.36
N PHE A 49 -15.81 -9.87 2.19
CA PHE A 49 -15.49 -10.72 1.04
C PHE A 49 -14.28 -11.63 1.31
N LEU A 50 -13.25 -11.10 1.96
CA LEU A 50 -12.12 -11.91 2.42
C LEU A 50 -12.57 -13.07 3.32
N ALA A 51 -13.51 -12.82 4.24
CA ALA A 51 -14.03 -13.88 5.11
C ALA A 51 -14.79 -14.95 4.31
N MET A 52 -15.52 -14.56 3.27
CA MET A 52 -16.19 -15.51 2.37
C MET A 52 -15.19 -16.37 1.59
N GLN A 53 -14.11 -15.80 1.08
CA GLN A 53 -13.06 -16.55 0.39
C GLN A 53 -12.32 -17.53 1.32
N LEU A 54 -12.09 -17.13 2.57
CA LEU A 54 -11.50 -18.02 3.58
C LEU A 54 -12.44 -19.19 3.93
N LEU A 55 -13.75 -18.95 4.01
CA LEU A 55 -14.76 -20.02 4.19
C LEU A 55 -14.81 -21.00 3.02
N ALA A 56 -14.48 -20.53 1.81
CA ALA A 56 -14.32 -21.38 0.62
C ALA A 56 -13.00 -22.17 0.61
N GLY A 57 -12.16 -22.06 1.65
CA GLY A 57 -10.91 -22.81 1.79
C GLY A 57 -9.69 -22.14 1.16
N GLN A 58 -9.79 -20.89 0.68
CA GLN A 58 -8.64 -20.17 0.13
C GLN A 58 -7.66 -19.78 1.23
N LYS A 59 -6.35 -19.89 0.96
CA LYS A 59 -5.32 -19.42 1.90
C LYS A 59 -5.22 -17.89 1.84
N ARG A 60 -5.10 -17.25 3.00
CA ARG A 60 -4.93 -15.79 3.17
C ARG A 60 -3.76 -15.21 2.38
N VAL A 61 -2.63 -15.92 2.33
CA VAL A 61 -1.43 -15.48 1.60
C VAL A 61 -1.73 -15.34 0.10
N ILE A 62 -2.57 -16.23 -0.45
CA ILE A 62 -2.94 -16.20 -1.87
C ILE A 62 -3.80 -14.97 -2.17
N TYR A 63 -4.72 -14.59 -1.26
CA TYR A 63 -5.52 -13.37 -1.42
C TYR A 63 -4.62 -12.13 -1.53
N TRP A 64 -3.74 -11.89 -0.55
CA TRP A 64 -2.87 -10.72 -0.56
C TRP A 64 -1.88 -10.72 -1.73
N ALA A 65 -1.36 -11.89 -2.12
CA ALA A 65 -0.48 -12.01 -3.28
C ALA A 65 -1.22 -11.62 -4.57
N MET A 66 -2.46 -12.10 -4.77
CA MET A 66 -3.24 -11.78 -5.96
C MET A 66 -3.63 -10.30 -6.02
N SER A 67 -4.07 -9.72 -4.89
CA SER A 67 -4.36 -8.29 -4.81
C SER A 67 -3.11 -7.45 -5.11
N TYR A 68 -1.96 -7.82 -4.52
CA TYR A 68 -0.70 -7.13 -4.75
C TYR A 68 -0.26 -7.18 -6.22
N VAL A 69 -0.31 -8.36 -6.86
CA VAL A 69 0.04 -8.52 -8.27
C VAL A 69 -0.90 -7.70 -9.16
N TRP A 70 -2.20 -7.73 -8.88
CA TRP A 70 -3.19 -6.96 -9.64
C TRP A 70 -2.95 -5.45 -9.55
N ASP A 71 -2.70 -4.94 -8.34
CA ASP A 71 -2.44 -3.51 -8.13
C ASP A 71 -1.09 -3.09 -8.73
N CYS A 72 -0.06 -3.95 -8.68
CA CYS A 72 1.22 -3.69 -9.35
C CYS A 72 1.04 -3.54 -10.85
N ILE A 73 0.32 -4.48 -11.50
CA ILE A 73 0.04 -4.41 -12.95
C ILE A 73 -0.78 -3.16 -13.27
N SER A 74 -1.77 -2.84 -12.44
CA SER A 74 -2.62 -1.66 -12.61
C SER A 74 -1.85 -0.34 -12.43
N LEU A 75 -0.82 -0.32 -11.58
CA LEU A 75 0.09 0.82 -11.39
C LEU A 75 1.07 1.02 -12.54
N LEU A 76 1.35 -0.01 -13.35
CA LEU A 76 2.20 0.16 -14.54
C LEU A 76 1.55 1.06 -15.59
N VAL A 77 0.22 1.08 -15.69
CA VAL A 77 -0.52 1.92 -16.65
C VAL A 77 -0.29 3.42 -16.40
N PRO A 78 -0.53 3.98 -15.21
CA PRO A 78 -0.25 5.39 -14.94
C PRO A 78 1.24 5.71 -14.99
N ILE A 79 2.13 4.78 -14.60
CA ILE A 79 3.58 4.98 -14.76
C ILE A 79 3.96 5.12 -16.23
N ALA A 80 3.41 4.28 -17.10
CA ALA A 80 3.63 4.38 -18.53
C ALA A 80 3.15 5.73 -19.09
N ILE A 81 1.99 6.23 -18.61
CA ILE A 81 1.49 7.56 -18.99
C ILE A 81 2.47 8.64 -18.55
N ILE A 82 2.99 8.60 -17.32
CA ILE A 82 3.98 9.57 -16.83
C ILE A 82 5.24 9.53 -17.70
N ILE A 83 5.75 8.33 -18.02
CA ILE A 83 6.93 8.19 -18.88
C ILE A 83 6.67 8.80 -20.27
N VAL A 84 5.52 8.52 -20.87
CA VAL A 84 5.13 9.10 -22.18
C VAL A 84 5.06 10.62 -22.11
N VAL A 85 4.51 11.19 -21.04
CA VAL A 85 4.46 12.65 -20.84
C VAL A 85 5.87 13.23 -20.83
N PHE A 86 6.80 12.66 -20.07
CA PHE A 86 8.20 13.13 -20.06
C PHE A 86 8.83 13.03 -21.46
N ILE A 87 8.53 11.98 -22.22
CA ILE A 87 9.05 11.79 -23.59
C ILE A 87 8.52 12.88 -24.53
N ILE A 88 7.24 13.22 -24.45
CA ILE A 88 6.62 14.28 -25.27
C ILE A 88 7.25 15.64 -24.96
N PHE A 89 7.53 15.93 -23.69
CA PHE A 89 8.20 17.17 -23.27
C PHE A 89 9.72 17.17 -23.50
N ASN A 90 10.29 16.05 -23.99
CA ASN A 90 11.70 15.89 -24.31
C ASN A 90 12.64 16.31 -23.17
N GLU A 91 12.32 15.87 -21.95
CA GLU A 91 13.10 16.16 -20.75
C GLU A 91 14.44 15.39 -20.77
N THR A 92 15.48 16.05 -21.29
CA THR A 92 16.81 15.47 -21.52
C THR A 92 17.51 14.98 -20.24
N ALA A 93 17.10 15.50 -19.09
CA ALA A 93 17.59 15.05 -17.78
C ALA A 93 17.20 13.59 -17.47
N TYR A 94 16.06 13.12 -17.97
CA TYR A 94 15.53 11.78 -17.66
C TYR A 94 15.55 10.84 -18.87
N ILE A 95 15.38 11.37 -20.08
CA ILE A 95 15.25 10.57 -21.32
C ILE A 95 16.58 10.43 -22.09
N GLY A 96 17.67 10.97 -21.54
CA GLY A 96 19.01 10.70 -22.06
C GLY A 96 19.28 9.19 -22.18
N LYS A 97 20.02 8.78 -23.21
CA LYS A 97 20.30 7.35 -23.53
C LYS A 97 20.82 6.55 -22.34
N GLU A 98 21.52 7.19 -21.43
CA GLU A 98 22.11 6.57 -20.24
C GLU A 98 21.19 6.64 -18.99
N HIS A 99 20.26 7.61 -18.95
CA HIS A 99 19.42 7.91 -17.78
C HIS A 99 18.03 7.26 -17.82
N ILE A 100 17.51 6.97 -19.02
CA ILE A 100 16.15 6.46 -19.20
C ILE A 100 15.90 5.13 -18.48
N GLY A 101 16.91 4.25 -18.43
CA GLY A 101 16.83 2.99 -17.71
C GLY A 101 16.67 3.19 -16.21
N GLY A 102 17.47 4.09 -15.62
CA GLY A 102 17.37 4.43 -14.20
C GLY A 102 16.02 5.04 -13.84
N PHE A 103 15.51 5.92 -14.70
CA PHE A 103 14.19 6.53 -14.54
C PHE A 103 13.05 5.52 -14.53
N ILE A 104 13.02 4.59 -15.50
CA ILE A 104 11.98 3.54 -15.58
C ILE A 104 12.06 2.61 -14.37
N VAL A 105 13.27 2.16 -14.01
CA VAL A 105 13.45 1.26 -12.87
C VAL A 105 13.01 1.94 -11.57
N LEU A 106 13.36 3.21 -11.36
CA LEU A 106 12.95 3.97 -10.18
C LEU A 106 11.43 4.04 -10.04
N MET A 107 10.71 4.33 -11.14
CA MET A 107 9.25 4.38 -11.17
C MET A 107 8.61 3.03 -10.85
N VAL A 108 9.10 1.96 -11.49
CA VAL A 108 8.57 0.61 -11.30
C VAL A 108 8.82 0.14 -9.87
N VAL A 109 10.03 0.31 -9.35
CA VAL A 109 10.36 -0.11 -7.98
C VAL A 109 9.51 0.64 -6.96
N TYR A 110 9.29 1.95 -7.14
CA TYR A 110 8.40 2.69 -6.25
C TYR A 110 6.97 2.13 -6.20
N SER A 111 6.42 1.68 -7.34
CA SER A 111 5.09 1.04 -7.37
C SER A 111 5.02 -0.26 -6.56
N LEU A 112 6.12 -1.03 -6.54
CA LEU A 112 6.22 -2.26 -5.78
C LEU A 112 6.24 -2.00 -4.27
N VAL A 113 6.84 -0.90 -3.82
CA VAL A 113 6.96 -0.59 -2.38
C VAL A 113 5.75 0.16 -1.84
N ILE A 114 5.19 1.09 -2.62
CA ILE A 114 4.07 1.91 -2.15
C ILE A 114 2.81 1.06 -1.92
N THR A 115 2.60 0.01 -2.72
CA THR A 115 1.42 -0.88 -2.61
C THR A 115 1.34 -1.59 -1.24
N PRO A 116 2.34 -2.36 -0.79
CA PRO A 116 2.29 -3.04 0.50
C PRO A 116 2.33 -2.05 1.67
N LEU A 117 3.03 -0.92 1.55
CA LEU A 117 3.00 0.14 2.56
C LEU A 117 1.57 0.64 2.78
N MET A 118 0.86 0.95 1.69
CA MET A 118 -0.50 1.44 1.75
C MET A 118 -1.47 0.40 2.31
N TYR A 119 -1.29 -0.88 1.96
CA TYR A 119 -2.07 -1.98 2.51
C TYR A 119 -1.93 -2.07 4.03
N CYS A 120 -0.70 -1.95 4.57
CA CYS A 120 -0.46 -1.90 6.00
C CYS A 120 -1.20 -0.74 6.68
N LEU A 121 -1.19 0.44 6.06
CA LEU A 121 -1.88 1.62 6.60
C LEU A 121 -3.41 1.47 6.55
N THR A 122 -3.97 0.69 5.61
CA THR A 122 -5.42 0.50 5.55
C THR A 122 -6.01 -0.08 6.83
N PHE A 123 -5.26 -0.87 7.61
CA PHE A 123 -5.75 -1.45 8.88
C PHE A 123 -6.07 -0.41 9.95
N ALA A 124 -5.50 0.79 9.86
CA ALA A 124 -5.83 1.89 10.76
C ALA A 124 -7.20 2.54 10.46
N PHE A 125 -7.78 2.27 9.28
CA PHE A 125 -8.99 2.96 8.82
C PHE A 125 -10.18 2.03 8.65
N ASN A 126 -11.34 2.50 9.10
CA ASN A 126 -12.62 1.83 8.95
C ASN A 126 -13.49 2.43 7.83
N VAL A 127 -13.33 3.72 7.55
CA VAL A 127 -14.17 4.44 6.58
C VAL A 127 -13.34 4.69 5.31
N PRO A 128 -13.75 4.20 4.13
CA PRO A 128 -12.94 4.31 2.90
C PRO A 128 -12.67 5.75 2.47
N SER A 129 -13.65 6.64 2.57
CA SER A 129 -13.49 8.05 2.17
C SER A 129 -12.49 8.80 3.05
N VAL A 130 -12.52 8.56 4.36
CA VAL A 130 -11.56 9.16 5.31
C VAL A 130 -10.16 8.62 5.04
N ALA A 131 -10.04 7.31 4.75
CA ALA A 131 -8.76 6.70 4.41
C ALA A 131 -8.15 7.28 3.14
N PHE A 132 -8.97 7.50 2.10
CA PHE A 132 -8.49 8.07 0.85
C PHE A 132 -7.81 9.43 1.07
N VAL A 133 -8.49 10.33 1.77
CA VAL A 133 -7.99 11.70 2.01
C VAL A 133 -6.80 11.69 2.97
N SER A 134 -6.84 10.88 4.04
CA SER A 134 -5.75 10.82 5.02
C SER A 134 -4.48 10.20 4.47
N LEU A 135 -4.58 9.07 3.75
CA LEU A 135 -3.42 8.39 3.17
C LEU A 135 -2.77 9.23 2.07
N LEU A 136 -3.59 9.90 1.26
CA LEU A 136 -3.11 10.87 0.27
C LEU A 136 -2.34 12.00 0.97
N ALA A 137 -2.91 12.60 2.01
CA ALA A 137 -2.27 13.69 2.75
C ALA A 137 -0.96 13.25 3.41
N ILE A 138 -0.94 12.09 4.07
CA ILE A 138 0.27 11.55 4.73
C ILE A 138 1.38 11.31 3.70
N ASN A 139 1.08 10.68 2.57
CA ASN A 139 2.08 10.43 1.52
C ASN A 139 2.69 11.72 0.98
N ILE A 140 1.85 12.73 0.71
CA ILE A 140 2.31 14.03 0.20
C ILE A 140 3.13 14.77 1.26
N LEU A 141 2.68 14.77 2.52
CA LEU A 141 3.40 15.44 3.61
C LEU A 141 4.78 14.80 3.84
N ILE A 142 4.87 13.47 3.89
CA ILE A 142 6.14 12.77 4.04
C ILE A 142 7.07 13.14 2.89
N ALA A 143 6.61 13.05 1.64
CA ALA A 143 7.42 13.35 0.46
C ALA A 143 7.93 14.80 0.46
N THR A 144 7.03 15.75 0.68
CA THR A 144 7.36 17.18 0.61
C THR A 144 8.27 17.62 1.75
N ILE A 145 7.94 17.28 2.99
CA ILE A 145 8.72 17.70 4.18
C ILE A 145 10.14 17.13 4.11
N THR A 146 10.28 15.82 3.86
CA THR A 146 11.60 15.17 3.80
C THR A 146 12.45 15.70 2.64
N SER A 147 11.85 15.91 1.46
CA SER A 147 12.57 16.44 0.29
C SER A 147 13.05 17.87 0.53
N ILE A 148 12.20 18.74 1.09
CA ILE A 148 12.57 20.14 1.39
C ILE A 148 13.67 20.20 2.44
N ILE A 149 13.58 19.39 3.50
CA ILE A 149 14.59 19.36 4.57
C ILE A 149 15.97 19.00 3.99
N ILE A 150 16.07 17.91 3.23
CA ILE A 150 17.35 17.47 2.67
C ILE A 150 17.87 18.45 1.62
N TYR A 151 16.99 18.98 0.76
CA TYR A 151 17.38 19.99 -0.21
C TYR A 151 17.96 21.25 0.47
N MET A 152 17.30 21.75 1.52
CA MET A 152 17.79 22.92 2.26
C MET A 152 19.11 22.64 2.97
N LEU A 153 19.28 21.45 3.55
CA LEU A 153 20.55 21.06 4.17
C LEU A 153 21.67 20.92 3.12
N GLU A 154 21.38 20.37 1.94
CA GLU A 154 22.34 20.28 0.83
C GLU A 154 22.77 21.68 0.35
N LEU A 155 21.83 22.64 0.29
CA LEU A 155 22.16 24.03 -0.03
C LEU A 155 23.10 24.67 1.00
N ILE A 156 22.89 24.41 2.28
CA ILE A 156 23.75 24.92 3.36
C ILE A 156 25.13 24.25 3.32
N SER A 157 25.17 22.96 2.96
CA SER A 157 26.41 22.18 2.85
C SER A 157 27.40 22.74 1.82
N PHE A 158 26.94 23.51 0.82
CA PHE A 158 27.86 24.22 -0.09
C PHE A 158 28.67 25.33 0.59
N SER A 159 28.17 25.88 1.69
CA SER A 159 28.84 26.94 2.46
C SER A 159 29.62 26.40 3.66
N ASP A 160 29.15 25.29 4.26
CA ASP A 160 29.73 24.72 5.47
C ASP A 160 29.86 23.20 5.33
N SER A 161 31.09 22.71 5.19
CA SER A 161 31.40 21.28 5.04
C SER A 161 31.08 20.45 6.29
N SER A 162 30.86 21.08 7.45
CA SER A 162 30.45 20.34 8.67
C SER A 162 29.04 19.77 8.56
N VAL A 163 28.18 20.38 7.73
CA VAL A 163 26.78 19.98 7.54
C VAL A 163 26.64 18.78 6.60
N GLU A 164 27.64 18.50 5.77
CA GLU A 164 27.64 17.38 4.82
C GLU A 164 27.46 16.02 5.52
N THR A 165 28.12 15.85 6.68
CA THR A 165 27.99 14.62 7.46
C THR A 165 26.54 14.45 7.98
N VAL A 166 25.90 15.55 8.36
CA VAL A 166 24.50 15.54 8.84
C VAL A 166 23.55 15.21 7.69
N VAL A 167 23.75 15.78 6.51
CA VAL A 167 22.99 15.45 5.29
C VAL A 167 23.07 13.97 5.01
N ASN A 168 24.28 13.41 4.96
CA ASN A 168 24.50 12.00 4.66
C ASN A 168 23.81 11.08 5.68
N VAL A 169 23.89 11.37 6.97
CA VAL A 169 23.20 10.58 8.00
C VAL A 169 21.68 10.70 7.86
N LEU A 170 21.17 11.90 7.65
CA LEU A 170 19.73 12.14 7.58
C LEU A 170 19.11 11.52 6.32
N GLU A 171 19.83 11.51 5.19
CA GLU A 171 19.42 10.77 3.99
C GLU A 171 19.26 9.28 4.28
N LYS A 172 20.20 8.66 5.01
CA LYS A 172 20.10 7.22 5.35
C LYS A 172 18.93 6.94 6.30
N ILE A 173 18.63 7.86 7.21
CA ILE A 173 17.48 7.72 8.12
C ILE A 173 16.17 7.86 7.35
N PHE A 174 16.06 8.84 6.45
CA PHE A 174 14.84 9.09 5.68
C PHE A 174 14.61 8.08 4.56
N LEU A 175 15.62 7.29 4.18
CA LEU A 175 15.45 6.17 3.24
C LEU A 175 14.29 5.25 3.62
N ILE A 176 14.02 5.07 4.93
CA ILE A 176 12.89 4.26 5.45
C ILE A 176 11.52 4.65 4.89
N PHE A 177 11.40 5.89 4.40
CA PHE A 177 10.20 6.37 3.74
C PHE A 177 10.38 6.23 2.22
N PRO A 178 9.65 5.31 1.55
CA PRO A 178 9.83 5.09 0.12
C PRO A 178 9.48 6.32 -0.73
N GLN A 179 8.60 7.20 -0.23
CA GLN A 179 8.28 8.47 -0.88
C GLN A 179 9.49 9.41 -0.91
N PHE A 180 10.29 9.44 0.16
CA PHE A 180 11.53 10.20 0.20
C PHE A 180 12.58 9.57 -0.71
N ALA A 181 12.80 8.26 -0.60
CA ALA A 181 13.78 7.54 -1.42
C ALA A 181 13.52 7.74 -2.92
N PHE A 182 12.26 7.69 -3.35
CA PHE A 182 11.86 7.98 -4.72
C PHE A 182 12.15 9.43 -5.12
N SER A 183 11.73 10.42 -4.31
CA SER A 183 11.97 11.84 -4.58
C SER A 183 13.47 12.15 -4.68
N ARG A 184 14.28 11.58 -3.77
CA ARG A 184 15.73 11.71 -3.78
C ARG A 184 16.36 11.04 -5.00
N GLY A 185 15.89 9.85 -5.39
CA GLY A 185 16.33 9.17 -6.61
C GLY A 185 16.05 10.00 -7.87
N PHE A 186 14.91 10.66 -7.93
CA PHE A 186 14.52 11.58 -9.00
C PHE A 186 15.48 12.77 -9.10
N TYR A 187 15.77 13.39 -7.95
CA TYR A 187 16.73 14.49 -7.85
C TYR A 187 18.14 14.05 -8.28
N VAL A 188 18.62 12.88 -7.85
CA VAL A 188 19.94 12.35 -8.23
C VAL A 188 20.05 12.12 -9.75
N LEU A 189 18.99 11.63 -10.39
CA LEU A 189 18.93 11.50 -11.85
C LEU A 189 19.09 12.87 -12.54
N ALA A 190 18.40 13.89 -12.05
CA ALA A 190 18.42 15.22 -12.64
C ALA A 190 19.71 16.01 -12.35
N LYS A 191 20.30 15.79 -11.17
CA LYS A 191 21.53 16.46 -10.72
C LYS A 191 22.67 16.30 -11.73
N GLY A 192 22.80 15.12 -12.33
CA GLY A 192 23.80 14.86 -13.36
C GLY A 192 23.64 15.76 -14.59
N HIS A 193 22.40 15.95 -15.05
CA HIS A 193 22.13 16.82 -16.19
C HIS A 193 22.44 18.28 -15.89
N ILE A 194 22.00 18.77 -14.73
CA ILE A 194 22.20 20.17 -14.31
C ILE A 194 23.69 20.50 -14.20
N ILE A 195 24.49 19.64 -13.56
CA ILE A 195 25.93 19.89 -13.38
C ILE A 195 26.63 20.01 -14.75
N ARG A 196 26.24 19.18 -15.73
CA ARG A 196 26.78 19.23 -17.09
C ARG A 196 26.34 20.49 -17.84
N GLU A 197 25.08 20.89 -17.70
CA GLU A 197 24.52 22.09 -18.34
C GLU A 197 25.23 23.37 -17.90
N PHE A 198 25.59 23.47 -16.62
CA PHE A 198 26.29 24.63 -16.05
C PHE A 198 27.83 24.54 -16.16
N GLY A 199 28.37 23.58 -16.91
CA GLY A 199 29.82 23.46 -17.13
C GLY A 199 30.64 23.02 -15.90
N LEU A 200 29.96 22.51 -14.85
CA LEU A 200 30.57 22.01 -13.62
C LEU A 200 30.97 20.53 -13.73
N GLY A 201 31.13 20.02 -14.96
CA GLY A 201 31.43 18.62 -15.24
C GLY A 201 32.77 18.14 -14.68
N GLU A 202 33.73 19.03 -14.44
CA GLU A 202 35.00 18.70 -13.76
C GLU A 202 34.83 18.35 -12.28
N ILE A 203 33.71 18.75 -11.66
CA ILE A 203 33.35 18.41 -10.26
C ILE A 203 32.55 17.10 -10.22
N MET A 204 32.19 16.52 -11.37
CA MET A 204 31.72 15.15 -11.39
C MET A 204 32.92 14.23 -11.22
N ASP A 205 33.02 13.61 -10.05
CA ASP A 205 33.56 12.26 -9.98
C ASP A 205 32.85 11.46 -11.07
N GLY A 206 33.60 10.73 -11.91
CA GLY A 206 33.13 9.98 -13.08
C GLY A 206 32.22 8.80 -12.75
N ASN A 207 31.33 9.00 -11.78
CA ASN A 207 30.44 8.05 -11.18
C ASN A 207 29.25 7.85 -12.11
N ASN A 208 29.02 6.58 -12.46
CA ASN A 208 27.91 6.21 -13.30
C ASN A 208 26.61 6.41 -12.53
N ILE A 209 25.51 6.61 -13.25
CA ILE A 209 24.15 6.74 -12.67
C ILE A 209 23.83 5.54 -11.75
N TRP A 210 24.36 4.36 -12.10
CA TRP A 210 24.19 3.09 -11.42
C TRP A 210 25.15 2.86 -10.25
N ASP A 211 25.94 3.85 -9.85
CA ASP A 211 26.83 3.69 -8.72
C ASP A 211 26.07 3.51 -7.42
N TRP A 212 26.70 2.76 -6.51
CA TRP A 212 26.10 2.40 -5.22
C TRP A 212 25.69 3.64 -4.42
N ASN A 213 26.55 4.64 -4.34
CA ASN A 213 26.28 5.88 -3.61
C ASN A 213 25.31 6.83 -4.35
N ALA A 214 25.01 6.56 -5.63
CA ALA A 214 24.08 7.34 -6.45
C ALA A 214 22.70 6.70 -6.42
N LEU A 215 22.17 6.21 -7.54
CA LEU A 215 20.80 5.73 -7.67
C LEU A 215 20.57 4.35 -7.04
N THR A 216 21.57 3.47 -7.13
CA THR A 216 21.43 2.04 -6.82
C THR A 216 21.10 1.79 -5.36
N GLU A 217 21.71 2.51 -4.42
CA GLU A 217 21.35 2.41 -3.00
C GLU A 217 19.86 2.66 -2.75
N LYS A 218 19.28 3.67 -3.41
CA LYS A 218 17.90 4.09 -3.14
C LYS A 218 16.94 3.05 -3.72
N ILE A 219 17.26 2.49 -4.88
CA ILE A 219 16.53 1.37 -5.49
C ILE A 219 16.59 0.13 -4.59
N VAL A 220 17.77 -0.23 -4.10
CA VAL A 220 17.95 -1.43 -3.25
C VAL A 220 17.24 -1.25 -1.90
N ALA A 221 17.35 -0.08 -1.27
CA ALA A 221 16.63 0.23 -0.04
C ALA A 221 15.11 0.08 -0.22
N MET A 222 14.56 0.63 -1.30
CA MET A 222 13.15 0.47 -1.66
C MET A 222 12.78 -1.01 -1.87
N LEU A 223 13.58 -1.80 -2.59
CA LEU A 223 13.30 -3.23 -2.77
C LEU A 223 13.28 -4.01 -1.45
N ILE A 224 14.18 -3.70 -0.52
CA ILE A 224 14.19 -4.29 0.82
C ILE A 224 12.92 -3.90 1.58
N GLU A 225 12.52 -2.63 1.51
CA GLU A 225 11.29 -2.14 2.11
C GLU A 225 10.03 -2.79 1.55
N ALA A 226 9.96 -3.06 0.25
CA ALA A 226 8.84 -3.81 -0.34
C ALA A 226 8.66 -5.17 0.33
N ILE A 227 9.76 -5.91 0.50
CA ILE A 227 9.75 -7.24 1.14
C ILE A 227 9.35 -7.10 2.61
N LEU A 228 9.90 -6.11 3.33
CA LEU A 228 9.59 -5.87 4.73
C LEU A 228 8.12 -5.48 4.94
N PHE A 229 7.59 -4.54 4.17
CA PHE A 229 6.19 -4.13 4.26
C PHE A 229 5.24 -5.25 3.86
N TYR A 230 5.59 -6.06 2.86
CA TYR A 230 4.79 -7.23 2.50
C TYR A 230 4.81 -8.30 3.61
N ALA A 231 5.95 -8.54 4.26
CA ALA A 231 6.02 -9.44 5.41
C ALA A 231 5.17 -8.93 6.59
N ILE A 232 5.27 -7.63 6.90
CA ILE A 232 4.47 -6.97 7.94
C ILE A 232 2.98 -7.08 7.62
N LEU A 233 2.58 -6.88 6.35
CA LEU A 233 1.20 -7.02 5.90
C LEU A 233 0.65 -8.41 6.21
N ILE A 234 1.39 -9.46 5.88
CA ILE A 234 0.98 -10.84 6.16
C ILE A 234 0.88 -11.08 7.68
N LEU A 235 1.84 -10.58 8.47
CA LEU A 235 1.81 -10.68 9.94
C LEU A 235 0.58 -9.97 10.54
N ILE A 236 0.27 -8.76 10.08
CA ILE A 236 -0.91 -8.00 10.52
C ILE A 236 -2.19 -8.75 10.12
N SER A 237 -2.27 -9.27 8.90
CA SER A 237 -3.46 -10.00 8.45
C SER A 237 -3.69 -11.29 9.23
N CYS A 238 -2.61 -12.00 9.62
CA CYS A 238 -2.71 -13.17 10.48
C CYS A 238 -3.16 -12.82 11.92
N THR A 239 -2.64 -11.74 12.50
CA THR A 239 -2.93 -11.36 13.90
C THR A 239 -4.29 -10.68 14.08
N SER A 240 -4.63 -9.72 13.21
CA SER A 240 -5.87 -8.94 13.28
C SER A 240 -7.12 -9.83 13.21
N GLU A 241 -7.10 -10.82 12.32
CA GLU A 241 -8.25 -11.69 12.12
C GLU A 241 -8.21 -12.98 12.94
N ALA A 242 -7.08 -13.42 13.49
CA ALA A 242 -7.09 -14.42 14.55
C ALA A 242 -7.89 -13.92 15.78
N ALA A 243 -7.78 -12.64 16.10
CA ALA A 243 -8.59 -12.00 17.15
C ALA A 243 -10.07 -11.85 16.76
N VAL A 244 -10.39 -11.59 15.48
CA VAL A 244 -11.78 -11.54 14.98
C VAL A 244 -12.38 -12.95 14.90
N CYS A 245 -11.61 -13.95 14.47
CA CYS A 245 -12.03 -15.34 14.39
C CYS A 245 -12.33 -15.86 15.80
N ASP A 246 -11.47 -15.64 16.81
CA ASP A 246 -11.75 -16.06 18.19
C ASP A 246 -12.99 -15.34 18.78
N LYS A 247 -13.14 -14.03 18.55
CA LYS A 247 -14.34 -13.28 19.01
C LYS A 247 -15.62 -13.73 18.30
N CYS A 248 -15.58 -13.95 16.99
CA CYS A 248 -16.73 -14.42 16.20
C CYS A 248 -17.05 -15.88 16.51
N LEU A 249 -16.04 -16.74 16.71
CA LEU A 249 -16.23 -18.13 17.14
C LEU A 249 -16.89 -18.13 18.51
N LYS A 250 -16.37 -17.39 19.50
CA LYS A 250 -16.99 -17.23 20.83
C LYS A 250 -18.41 -16.66 20.77
N LYS A 251 -18.69 -15.69 19.90
CA LYS A 251 -20.03 -15.09 19.74
C LYS A 251 -21.01 -16.03 19.02
N ARG A 252 -20.52 -16.87 18.10
CA ARG A 252 -21.31 -17.94 17.44
C ARG A 252 -21.53 -19.11 18.39
N TRP A 253 -20.54 -19.47 19.19
CA TRP A 253 -20.64 -20.46 20.28
C TRP A 253 -21.68 -20.02 21.30
N LYS A 254 -21.62 -18.78 21.79
CA LYS A 254 -22.66 -18.22 22.68
C LYS A 254 -24.05 -18.23 22.05
N ARG A 255 -24.18 -17.92 20.75
CA ARG A 255 -25.48 -18.02 20.05
C ARG A 255 -25.98 -19.46 19.91
N MET A 256 -25.10 -20.43 19.71
CA MET A 256 -25.47 -21.85 19.70
C MET A 256 -25.84 -22.34 21.10
N GLU A 257 -25.11 -21.91 22.13
CA GLU A 257 -25.36 -22.23 23.53
C GLU A 257 -26.74 -21.70 24.00
N VAL A 258 -27.11 -20.48 23.58
CA VAL A 258 -28.46 -19.92 23.81
C VAL A 258 -29.52 -20.72 23.06
N LYS A 259 -29.28 -21.10 21.79
CA LYS A 259 -30.23 -21.94 21.04
C LYS A 259 -30.39 -23.33 21.66
N MET A 260 -29.34 -23.92 22.21
CA MET A 260 -29.40 -25.21 22.91
C MET A 260 -30.17 -25.09 24.22
N LYS A 261 -29.92 -24.05 25.03
CA LYS A 261 -30.68 -23.79 26.27
C LYS A 261 -32.16 -23.47 26.02
N GLN A 262 -32.46 -22.71 24.97
CA GLN A 262 -33.84 -22.41 24.63
C GLN A 262 -34.58 -23.64 24.13
N LYS A 263 -33.91 -24.51 23.36
CA LYS A 263 -34.47 -25.79 22.90
C LYS A 263 -34.64 -26.82 24.03
N SER A 264 -33.82 -26.79 25.09
CA SER A 264 -34.07 -27.61 26.29
C SER A 264 -35.24 -27.09 27.12
N THR A 265 -35.43 -25.77 27.23
CA THR A 265 -36.55 -25.19 27.97
C THR A 265 -37.89 -25.31 27.23
N ASP A 266 -37.90 -25.26 25.89
CA ASP A 266 -39.09 -25.58 25.07
C ASP A 266 -39.40 -27.09 25.04
N GLY A 267 -38.38 -27.94 25.21
CA GLY A 267 -38.52 -29.40 25.26
C GLY A 267 -39.17 -29.91 26.55
N ASP A 268 -39.03 -29.19 27.67
CA ASP A 268 -39.68 -29.52 28.94
C ASP A 268 -41.12 -29.00 29.04
N GLN A 269 -41.63 -28.26 28.03
CA GLN A 269 -43.05 -27.87 27.94
C GLN A 269 -43.90 -28.74 27.01
N PHE A 270 -43.34 -29.82 26.45
CA PHE A 270 -44.09 -30.77 25.61
C PHE A 270 -44.30 -32.12 26.31
N GLU A 271 -44.60 -32.11 27.62
CA GLU A 271 -45.33 -33.20 28.27
C GLU A 271 -46.82 -32.84 28.29
N GLY A 272 -47.53 -33.27 27.24
CA GLY A 272 -48.97 -33.05 27.10
C GLY A 272 -49.34 -32.85 25.64
N VAL A 273 -49.26 -33.91 24.84
CA VAL A 273 -49.94 -33.91 23.55
C VAL A 273 -51.43 -33.76 23.84
N SER A 274 -52.00 -32.63 23.43
CA SER A 274 -53.41 -32.32 23.58
C SER A 274 -54.26 -33.38 22.86
N GLU A 275 -55.36 -33.81 23.49
CA GLU A 275 -56.24 -34.91 23.06
C GLU A 275 -56.83 -34.69 21.65
N ASP A 276 -56.96 -33.43 21.23
CA ASP A 276 -57.39 -33.00 19.89
C ASP A 276 -56.39 -33.33 18.78
N VAL A 277 -55.09 -33.35 19.09
CA VAL A 277 -54.04 -33.71 18.11
C VAL A 277 -53.99 -35.22 17.91
N LEU A 278 -54.27 -36.01 18.95
CA LEU A 278 -54.36 -37.47 18.86
C LEU A 278 -55.58 -37.91 18.05
N GLU A 279 -56.75 -37.28 18.26
CA GLU A 279 -57.95 -37.51 17.45
C GLU A 279 -57.71 -37.18 15.97
N GLU A 280 -56.96 -36.12 15.67
CA GLU A 280 -56.68 -35.74 14.29
C GLU A 280 -55.69 -36.69 13.60
N ILE A 281 -54.69 -37.19 14.33
CA ILE A 281 -53.76 -38.22 13.83
C ILE A 281 -54.52 -39.53 13.55
N GLU A 282 -55.40 -39.96 14.44
CA GLU A 282 -56.21 -41.17 14.25
C GLU A 282 -57.23 -41.03 13.10
N ARG A 283 -57.76 -39.82 12.89
CA ARG A 283 -58.59 -39.48 11.72
C ARG A 283 -57.79 -39.56 10.41
N VAL A 284 -56.56 -39.05 10.40
CA VAL A 284 -55.68 -39.05 9.22
C VAL A 284 -55.18 -40.47 8.90
N GLU A 285 -54.88 -41.30 9.90
CA GLU A 285 -54.51 -42.70 9.71
C GLU A 285 -55.67 -43.55 9.15
N ASN A 286 -56.89 -43.34 9.63
CA ASN A 286 -58.07 -44.06 9.12
C ASN A 286 -58.45 -43.67 7.68
N VAL A 287 -58.17 -42.44 7.25
CA VAL A 287 -58.44 -41.97 5.87
C VAL A 287 -57.35 -42.42 4.89
N SER A 288 -56.10 -42.54 5.33
CA SER A 288 -54.96 -42.80 4.45
C SER A 288 -54.61 -44.27 4.28
N GLY A 289 -55.14 -45.19 5.09
CA GLY A 289 -54.89 -46.63 4.98
C GLY A 289 -53.42 -47.04 5.09
N LEU A 290 -52.54 -46.12 5.50
CA LEU A 290 -51.11 -46.31 5.59
C LEU A 290 -50.74 -46.52 7.06
N LYS A 291 -50.69 -47.78 7.48
CA LYS A 291 -49.95 -48.18 8.67
C LYS A 291 -48.46 -47.94 8.41
N SER A 292 -47.90 -46.82 8.87
CA SER A 292 -46.45 -46.66 9.01
C SER A 292 -46.06 -46.85 10.46
N SER A 293 -45.41 -47.98 10.73
CA SER A 293 -44.84 -48.37 12.02
C SER A 293 -43.95 -47.27 12.61
N PRO A 294 -44.05 -46.95 13.91
CA PRO A 294 -43.07 -46.14 14.59
C PRO A 294 -41.81 -46.97 14.86
N TYR A 295 -40.69 -46.30 15.08
CA TYR A 295 -39.35 -46.80 15.45
C TYR A 295 -38.40 -47.16 14.31
N GLU A 296 -37.67 -46.15 13.81
CA GLU A 296 -36.24 -46.33 13.53
C GLU A 296 -35.50 -44.99 13.75
N TYR A 297 -34.96 -44.84 14.96
CA TYR A 297 -33.86 -43.91 15.27
C TYR A 297 -32.59 -44.75 15.45
N VAL A 298 -31.45 -44.11 15.19
CA VAL A 298 -30.06 -44.48 15.55
C VAL A 298 -29.27 -45.28 14.50
N LEU A 299 -28.49 -44.56 13.69
CA LEU A 299 -27.00 -44.57 13.67
C LEU A 299 -26.46 -43.43 12.79
#